data_AF-K1T286-F1
#
_entry.id   AF-K1T286-F1
#
_cell.length_a   1.000
_cell.length_b   1.000
_cell.length_c   1.000
_cell.angle_alpha   90.00
_cell.angle_beta   90.00
_cell.angle_gamma   90.00
#
_symmetry.space_group_name_H-M   'P 1'
#
loop_
_entity.id
_entity.type
_entity.pdbx_description
1 polymer ?
#
loop_
_entity_poly.entity_id
_entity_poly.type
_entity_poly.pdbx_seq_one_letter_code
_entity_poly.pdbx_strand_id
1 'polypeptide(L)'
;MSNRSKRKRNGYTLDITVIGIDSDNPYYNVDVKKGKSIVTASLSVAQRYGVAEGDKLILTDEAAGTDYAFTVDSISDYSAGLAVFMDIDSMRELFRQDDDYYNMVLSDKALDIDEGRIYSVTTKSDIECSSKVFTELMSGMVITLVGTSAVIFVVVMYLMMGVMIDRSSFGISLLKTFGYSKKDVKKLYLDGNA
;
A
#
# COMPACT_ATOMS: atom_id res chain seq x y z
N MET A 1 -8.92 -11.39 22.65
CA MET A 1 -7.96 -12.38 22.09
C MET A 1 -7.69 -11.95 20.66
N SER A 2 -6.46 -11.52 20.32
CA SER A 2 -6.13 -10.96 19.00
C SER A 2 -5.85 -12.10 18.01
N ASN A 3 -6.81 -12.46 17.15
CA ASN A 3 -6.66 -13.46 16.09
C ASN A 3 -5.75 -12.94 14.96
N ARG A 4 -4.43 -12.95 15.20
CA ARG A 4 -3.40 -12.72 14.18
C ARG A 4 -2.80 -14.06 13.81
N SER A 5 -2.77 -14.36 12.52
CA SER A 5 -2.20 -15.60 12.04
C SER A 5 -1.31 -15.40 10.83
N LYS A 6 -0.18 -16.09 10.81
CA LYS A 6 0.94 -15.75 9.92
C LYS A 6 1.29 -16.90 8.97
N ARG A 7 1.71 -16.58 7.74
CA ARG A 7 2.29 -17.53 6.77
C ARG A 7 3.65 -17.04 6.26
N LYS A 8 4.59 -17.98 6.06
CA LYS A 8 5.95 -17.72 5.55
C LYS A 8 6.03 -17.87 4.03
N ARG A 9 6.36 -16.78 3.32
CA ARG A 9 6.99 -16.81 1.99
C ARG A 9 8.02 -15.67 1.94
N ASN A 10 9.26 -15.96 1.56
CA ASN A 10 10.40 -15.02 1.45
C ASN A 10 10.94 -14.39 2.76
N GLY A 11 10.82 -15.06 3.91
CA GLY A 11 11.47 -14.60 5.16
C GLY A 11 10.76 -13.45 5.89
N TYR A 12 9.62 -12.98 5.38
CA TYR A 12 8.75 -12.01 6.04
C TYR A 12 7.48 -12.69 6.54
N THR A 13 7.17 -12.48 7.82
CA THR A 13 5.97 -13.02 8.45
C THR A 13 5.00 -11.87 8.67
N LEU A 14 3.99 -11.75 7.80
CA LEU A 14 2.95 -10.72 7.89
C LEU A 14 1.75 -11.27 8.66
N ASP A 15 1.17 -10.42 9.51
CA ASP A 15 -0.06 -10.71 10.25
C ASP A 15 -1.25 -10.73 9.28
N ILE A 16 -1.92 -11.87 9.18
CA ILE A 16 -3.23 -12.00 8.54
C ILE A 16 -4.27 -11.97 9.65
N THR A 17 -5.27 -11.12 9.51
CA THR A 17 -6.38 -11.04 10.47
C THR A 17 -7.49 -11.99 10.03
N VAL A 18 -7.95 -12.85 10.93
CA VAL A 18 -9.15 -13.66 10.72
C VAL A 18 -10.34 -12.85 11.21
N ILE A 19 -11.33 -12.60 10.36
CA ILE A 19 -12.53 -11.83 10.66
C ILE A 19 -13.76 -12.75 10.55
N GLY A 20 -14.56 -12.79 11.61
CA GLY A 20 -15.82 -13.52 11.61
C GLY A 20 -16.93 -12.59 11.14
N ILE A 21 -17.64 -12.97 10.08
CA ILE A 21 -18.75 -12.19 9.55
C ILE A 21 -19.97 -13.08 9.31
N ASP A 22 -21.14 -12.48 9.39
CA ASP A 22 -22.37 -13.08 8.89
C ASP A 22 -22.43 -12.96 7.35
N SER A 23 -23.07 -13.92 6.69
CA SER A 23 -23.26 -13.90 5.23
C SER A 23 -24.09 -12.70 4.75
N ASP A 24 -24.93 -12.13 5.62
CA ASP A 24 -25.76 -10.95 5.34
C ASP A 24 -25.15 -9.69 5.96
N ASN A 25 -23.93 -9.33 5.52
CA ASN A 25 -23.22 -8.17 6.05
C ASN A 25 -23.27 -6.97 5.06
N PRO A 26 -23.88 -5.83 5.44
CA PRO A 26 -23.98 -4.67 4.56
C PRO A 26 -22.65 -3.90 4.38
N TYR A 27 -21.66 -4.16 5.22
CA TYR A 27 -20.36 -3.48 5.21
C TYR A 27 -19.27 -4.23 4.45
N TYR A 28 -19.39 -5.56 4.34
CA TYR A 28 -18.47 -6.40 3.58
C TYR A 28 -19.24 -7.19 2.53
N ASN A 29 -18.96 -6.95 1.26
CA ASN A 29 -19.49 -7.74 0.15
C ASN A 29 -18.70 -9.05 0.00
N VAL A 30 -18.73 -9.89 1.03
CA VAL A 30 -17.96 -11.13 1.11
C VAL A 30 -18.89 -12.29 1.41
N ASP A 31 -18.92 -13.28 0.53
CA ASP A 31 -19.64 -14.52 0.77
C ASP A 31 -18.80 -15.43 1.69
N VAL A 32 -19.42 -15.96 2.74
CA VAL A 32 -18.79 -16.87 3.69
C VAL A 32 -19.67 -18.11 3.87
N LYS A 33 -19.01 -19.27 3.94
CA LYS A 33 -19.66 -20.56 4.13
C LYS A 33 -19.40 -21.08 5.54
N LYS A 34 -20.39 -21.78 6.09
CA LYS A 34 -20.25 -22.48 7.37
C LYS A 34 -19.21 -23.59 7.24
N GLY A 35 -18.29 -23.65 8.21
CA GLY A 35 -17.24 -24.65 8.27
C GLY A 35 -15.97 -24.11 8.92
N LYS A 36 -15.46 -24.81 9.93
CA LYS A 36 -14.24 -24.41 10.67
C LYS A 36 -12.97 -24.39 9.84
N SER A 37 -12.97 -25.09 8.71
CA SER A 37 -11.81 -25.21 7.81
C SER A 37 -12.02 -24.47 6.49
N ILE A 38 -13.00 -23.58 6.40
CA ILE A 38 -13.34 -22.86 5.17
C ILE A 38 -13.17 -21.37 5.41
N VAL A 39 -12.48 -20.68 4.50
CA VAL A 39 -12.27 -19.23 4.58
C VAL A 39 -12.39 -18.59 3.19
N THR A 40 -12.83 -17.36 3.16
CA THR A 40 -12.77 -16.49 1.98
C THR A 40 -11.55 -15.59 2.10
N ALA A 41 -10.63 -15.67 1.15
CA ALA A 41 -9.41 -14.88 1.18
C ALA A 41 -9.63 -13.48 0.61
N SER A 42 -8.93 -12.48 1.14
CA SER A 42 -8.83 -11.17 0.49
C SER A 42 -7.95 -11.22 -0.76
N LEU A 43 -8.21 -10.34 -1.73
CA LEU A 43 -7.36 -10.18 -2.91
C LEU A 43 -5.89 -9.92 -2.52
N SER A 44 -5.66 -9.13 -1.46
CA SER A 44 -4.32 -8.86 -0.92
C SER A 44 -3.64 -10.14 -0.40
N VAL A 45 -4.37 -11.05 0.26
CA VAL A 45 -3.83 -12.35 0.68
C VAL A 45 -3.55 -13.23 -0.54
N ALA A 46 -4.47 -13.31 -1.50
CA ALA A 46 -4.31 -14.09 -2.72
C ALA A 46 -3.07 -13.66 -3.51
N GLN A 47 -2.91 -12.36 -3.76
CA GLN A 47 -1.77 -11.81 -4.49
C GLN A 47 -0.45 -11.97 -3.72
N ARG A 48 -0.45 -11.74 -2.41
CA ARG A 48 0.78 -11.75 -1.61
C ARG A 48 1.31 -13.16 -1.38
N TYR A 49 0.42 -14.12 -1.15
CA TYR A 49 0.79 -15.50 -0.85
C TYR A 49 0.71 -16.43 -2.07
N GLY A 50 0.06 -15.99 -3.14
CA GLY A 50 -0.16 -16.79 -4.34
C GLY A 50 -1.10 -17.95 -4.09
N VAL A 51 -2.19 -17.70 -3.35
CA VAL A 51 -3.26 -18.70 -3.11
C VAL A 51 -4.42 -18.43 -4.05
N ALA A 52 -5.00 -19.51 -4.57
CA ALA A 52 -6.19 -19.52 -5.39
C ALA A 52 -7.37 -20.19 -4.65
N GLU A 53 -8.55 -20.13 -5.24
CA GLU A 53 -9.72 -20.88 -4.78
C GLU A 53 -9.41 -22.40 -4.80
N GLY A 54 -9.79 -23.09 -3.73
CA GLY A 54 -9.48 -24.50 -3.49
C GLY A 54 -8.12 -24.77 -2.82
N ASP A 55 -7.23 -23.77 -2.71
CA ASP A 55 -5.93 -23.97 -2.08
C ASP A 55 -6.02 -24.08 -0.56
N LYS A 56 -5.02 -24.74 0.02
CA LYS A 56 -4.82 -24.76 1.48
C LYS A 56 -4.00 -23.57 1.94
N LEU A 57 -4.56 -22.83 2.88
CA LEU A 57 -3.91 -21.75 3.60
C LEU A 57 -3.64 -22.19 5.04
N ILE A 58 -2.36 -22.28 5.41
CA ILE A 58 -1.94 -22.57 6.78
C ILE A 58 -1.62 -21.25 7.47
N LEU A 59 -2.23 -21.06 8.63
CA LEU A 59 -2.23 -19.87 9.45
C LEU A 59 -1.78 -20.26 10.87
N THR A 60 -0.61 -19.78 11.30
CA THR A 60 -0.08 -20.02 12.65
C THR A 60 -0.51 -18.92 13.62
N ASP A 61 -1.26 -19.27 14.66
CA ASP A 61 -1.49 -18.40 15.83
C ASP A 61 -0.25 -18.45 16.73
N GLU A 62 0.54 -17.37 16.73
CA GLU A 62 1.76 -17.28 17.53
C GLU A 62 1.49 -17.17 19.05
N ALA A 63 0.31 -16.67 19.46
CA ALA A 63 -0.02 -16.53 20.87
C ALA A 63 -0.41 -17.88 21.49
N ALA A 64 -1.17 -18.69 20.74
CA ALA A 64 -1.55 -20.04 21.16
C ALA A 64 -0.56 -21.12 20.71
N GLY A 65 0.41 -20.80 19.85
CA GLY A 65 1.33 -21.77 19.25
C GLY A 65 0.63 -22.84 18.41
N THR A 66 -0.52 -22.52 17.82
CA THR A 66 -1.39 -23.48 17.13
C THR A 66 -1.47 -23.16 15.64
N ASP A 67 -1.27 -24.17 14.80
CA ASP A 67 -1.42 -24.07 13.35
C ASP A 67 -2.84 -24.44 12.93
N TYR A 68 -3.48 -23.55 12.18
CA TYR A 68 -4.79 -23.75 11.59
C TYR A 68 -4.67 -23.92 10.08
N ALA A 69 -5.26 -24.98 9.54
CA ALA A 69 -5.31 -25.24 8.11
C ALA A 69 -6.72 -24.94 7.58
N PHE A 70 -6.80 -23.96 6.69
CA PHE A 70 -8.02 -23.54 6.03
C PHE A 70 -7.97 -23.85 4.54
N THR A 71 -9.12 -24.15 3.96
CA THR A 71 -9.34 -24.21 2.52
C THR A 71 -9.92 -22.89 2.06
N VAL A 72 -9.30 -22.28 1.06
CA VAL A 72 -9.79 -21.05 0.44
C VAL A 72 -11.01 -21.41 -0.42
N ASP A 73 -12.20 -20.94 -0.04
CA ASP A 73 -13.41 -21.17 -0.81
C ASP A 73 -13.50 -20.24 -2.02
N SER A 74 -13.32 -18.95 -1.76
CA SER A 74 -13.37 -17.90 -2.77
C SER A 74 -12.39 -16.77 -2.46
N ILE A 75 -12.19 -15.88 -3.43
CA ILE A 75 -11.40 -14.65 -3.25
C ILE A 75 -12.33 -13.43 -3.34
N SER A 76 -12.35 -12.64 -2.27
CA SER A 76 -13.03 -11.34 -2.22
C SER A 76 -12.18 -10.22 -2.85
N ASP A 77 -12.84 -9.17 -3.32
CA ASP A 77 -12.21 -7.95 -3.87
C ASP A 77 -11.59 -7.05 -2.78
N TYR A 78 -11.78 -7.40 -1.51
CA TYR A 78 -11.19 -6.69 -0.38
C TYR A 78 -9.66 -6.64 -0.52
N SER A 79 -9.12 -5.42 -0.54
CA SER A 79 -7.68 -5.18 -0.71
C SER A 79 -7.09 -4.25 0.33
N ALA A 80 -7.91 -3.67 1.22
CA ALA A 80 -7.47 -2.70 2.22
C ALA A 80 -6.54 -3.28 3.29
N GLY A 81 -6.50 -4.60 3.46
CA GLY A 81 -5.58 -5.28 4.38
C GLY A 81 -5.44 -6.77 4.10
N LEU A 82 -4.51 -7.41 4.81
CA LEU A 82 -4.35 -8.87 4.79
C LEU A 82 -5.37 -9.49 5.74
N ALA A 83 -6.54 -9.83 5.20
CA ALA A 83 -7.63 -10.46 5.96
C ALA A 83 -8.10 -11.75 5.31
N VAL A 84 -8.61 -12.65 6.14
CA VAL A 84 -9.43 -13.79 5.72
C VAL A 84 -10.75 -13.73 6.47
N PHE A 85 -11.83 -14.05 5.76
CA PHE A 85 -13.18 -13.99 6.29
C PHE A 85 -13.70 -15.41 6.49
N MET A 86 -14.42 -15.63 7.58
CA MET A 86 -15.11 -16.88 7.83
C MET A 86 -16.46 -16.61 8.49
N ASP A 87 -17.35 -17.60 8.43
CA ASP A 87 -18.63 -17.56 9.13
C ASP A 87 -18.42 -17.36 10.64
N ILE A 88 -19.17 -16.43 11.24
CA ILE A 88 -18.99 -16.02 12.64
C ILE A 88 -19.22 -17.17 13.63
N ASP A 89 -20.22 -18.03 13.38
CA ASP A 89 -20.49 -19.19 14.24
C ASP A 89 -19.33 -20.18 14.18
N SER A 90 -18.85 -20.48 12.97
CA SER A 90 -17.71 -21.35 12.73
C SER A 90 -16.43 -20.82 13.38
N MET A 91 -16.25 -19.49 13.38
CA MET A 91 -15.12 -18.83 14.05
C MET A 91 -15.21 -19.02 15.57
N ARG A 92 -16.36 -18.71 16.18
CA ARG A 92 -16.56 -18.84 17.63
C ARG A 92 -16.29 -20.27 18.08
N GLU A 93 -16.82 -21.23 17.34
CA GLU A 93 -16.62 -22.65 17.64
C GLU A 93 -15.16 -23.10 17.45
N LEU A 94 -14.44 -22.54 16.47
CA LEU A 94 -13.02 -22.82 16.23
C LEU A 94 -12.12 -22.25 17.35
N PHE A 95 -12.36 -21.01 17.75
CA PHE A 95 -11.56 -20.30 18.76
C PHE A 95 -12.10 -20.44 20.18
N ARG A 96 -13.12 -21.29 20.38
CA ARG A 96 -13.79 -21.54 21.68
C ARG A 96 -14.23 -20.25 22.37
N GLN A 97 -14.90 -19.40 21.62
CA GLN A 97 -15.47 -18.14 22.11
C GLN A 97 -16.97 -18.29 22.36
N ASP A 98 -17.52 -17.39 23.18
CA ASP A 98 -18.95 -17.35 23.47
C ASP A 98 -19.78 -16.88 22.27
N ASP A 99 -21.08 -17.19 22.29
CA ASP A 99 -22.03 -16.86 21.21
C ASP A 99 -22.20 -15.36 20.98
N ASP A 100 -21.84 -14.52 21.95
CA ASP A 100 -21.91 -13.06 21.85
C ASP A 100 -20.55 -12.41 21.53
N TYR A 101 -19.53 -13.21 21.20
CA TYR A 101 -18.20 -12.73 20.86
C TYR A 101 -18.14 -12.20 19.43
N TYR A 102 -17.55 -11.02 19.26
CA TYR A 102 -17.21 -10.44 17.96
C TYR A 102 -15.78 -9.91 18.00
N ASN A 103 -14.99 -10.24 16.98
CA ASN A 103 -13.63 -9.71 16.81
C ASN A 103 -13.61 -8.39 16.03
N MET A 104 -14.67 -8.10 15.28
CA MET A 104 -14.88 -6.83 14.60
C MET A 104 -16.38 -6.54 14.57
N VAL A 105 -16.76 -5.32 14.93
CA VAL A 105 -18.15 -4.86 14.88
C VAL A 105 -18.19 -3.55 14.10
N LEU A 106 -19.14 -3.46 13.17
CA LEU A 106 -19.34 -2.31 12.30
C LEU A 106 -20.78 -1.83 12.48
N SER A 107 -20.95 -0.54 12.71
CA SER A 107 -22.28 0.09 12.81
C SER A 107 -22.23 1.51 12.27
N ASP A 108 -23.37 1.93 11.74
CA ASP A 108 -23.68 3.30 11.34
C ASP A 108 -23.96 4.22 12.55
N LYS A 109 -24.11 3.63 13.74
CA LYS A 109 -24.42 4.32 14.99
C LYS A 109 -23.45 3.91 16.10
N ALA A 110 -23.38 4.74 17.13
CA ALA A 110 -22.70 4.35 18.36
C ALA A 110 -23.44 3.15 18.98
N LEU A 111 -22.70 2.08 19.23
CA LEU A 111 -23.22 0.88 19.88
C LEU A 111 -23.04 1.03 21.39
N ASP A 112 -24.08 0.66 22.14
CA ASP A 112 -24.05 0.59 23.60
C ASP A 112 -23.43 -0.74 24.04
N ILE A 113 -22.09 -0.79 24.00
CA ILE A 113 -21.30 -1.94 24.43
C ILE A 113 -20.46 -1.48 25.62
N ASP A 114 -20.39 -2.30 26.66
CA ASP A 114 -19.55 -2.05 27.83
C ASP A 114 -18.09 -1.78 27.39
N GLU A 115 -17.50 -0.67 27.84
CA GLU A 115 -16.13 -0.27 27.49
C GLU A 115 -15.11 -1.39 27.80
N GLY A 116 -15.37 -2.22 28.82
CA GLY A 116 -14.53 -3.37 29.16
C GLY A 116 -14.50 -4.48 28.09
N ARG A 117 -15.47 -4.49 27.17
CA ARG A 117 -15.56 -5.45 26.05
C ARG A 117 -15.03 -4.89 24.73
N ILE A 118 -14.77 -3.59 24.65
CA ILE A 118 -14.31 -2.94 23.41
C ILE A 118 -12.79 -2.74 23.48
N TYR A 119 -12.07 -3.40 22.56
CA TYR A 119 -10.62 -3.23 22.48
C TYR A 119 -10.20 -1.89 21.86
N SER A 120 -10.93 -1.42 20.86
CA SER A 120 -10.69 -0.13 20.19
C SER A 120 -11.93 0.27 19.40
N VAL A 121 -12.30 1.55 19.46
CA VAL A 121 -13.30 2.17 18.58
C VAL A 121 -12.55 3.02 17.57
N THR A 122 -12.82 2.81 16.29
CA THR A 122 -12.29 3.65 15.21
C THR A 122 -13.46 4.20 14.43
N THR A 123 -13.61 5.53 14.40
CA THR A 123 -14.67 6.17 13.62
C THR A 123 -14.20 6.50 12.20
N LYS A 124 -15.12 6.68 11.26
CA LYS A 124 -14.79 7.09 9.88
C LYS A 124 -14.00 8.40 9.86
N SER A 125 -14.36 9.35 10.72
CA SER A 125 -13.66 10.64 10.87
C SER A 125 -12.20 10.47 11.29
N ASP A 126 -11.90 9.48 12.14
CA ASP A 126 -10.52 9.22 12.58
C ASP A 126 -9.66 8.70 11.42
N ILE A 127 -10.24 7.85 10.56
CA ILE A 127 -9.58 7.33 9.36
C ILE A 127 -9.38 8.43 8.31
N GLU A 128 -10.40 9.26 8.05
CA GLU A 128 -10.31 10.38 7.11
C GLU A 128 -9.26 11.39 7.57
N CYS A 129 -9.24 11.75 8.86
CA CYS A 129 -8.26 12.65 9.45
C CYS A 129 -6.84 12.07 9.33
N SER A 130 -6.65 10.81 9.74
CA SER A 130 -5.35 10.15 9.67
C SER A 130 -4.83 10.01 8.25
N SER A 131 -5.70 9.69 7.29
CA SER A 131 -5.35 9.60 5.86
C SER A 131 -4.93 10.97 5.31
N LYS A 132 -5.67 12.03 5.66
CA LYS A 132 -5.32 13.39 5.25
C LYS A 132 -3.96 13.81 5.79
N VAL A 133 -3.69 13.56 7.07
CA VAL A 133 -2.38 13.87 7.69
C VAL A 133 -1.27 13.07 7.01
N PHE A 134 -1.48 11.78 6.74
CA PHE A 134 -0.51 10.95 6.03
C PHE A 134 -0.21 11.48 4.62
N THR A 135 -1.25 11.81 3.85
CA THR A 135 -1.10 12.37 2.49
C THR A 135 -0.39 13.73 2.51
N GLU A 136 -0.73 14.62 3.45
CA GLU A 136 -0.06 15.92 3.58
C GLU A 136 1.43 15.74 3.87
N LEU A 137 1.79 14.90 4.85
CA LEU A 137 3.20 14.65 5.19
C LEU A 137 3.98 14.00 4.04
N MET A 138 3.42 12.99 3.38
CA MET A 138 4.04 12.33 2.22
C MET A 138 4.20 13.29 1.04
N SER A 139 3.21 14.12 0.76
CA SER A 139 3.28 15.11 -0.32
C SER A 139 4.40 16.12 -0.09
N GLY A 140 4.57 16.61 1.15
CA GLY A 140 5.65 17.54 1.50
C GLY A 140 7.05 16.94 1.29
N MET A 141 7.24 15.68 1.67
CA MET A 141 8.50 14.96 1.44
C MET A 141 8.77 14.76 -0.06
N VAL A 142 7.76 14.40 -0.85
CA VAL A 142 7.93 14.22 -2.30
C VAL A 142 8.25 15.54 -2.98
N ILE A 143 7.55 16.63 -2.65
CA ILE A 143 7.78 17.95 -3.24
C ILE A 143 9.20 18.45 -2.94
N THR A 144 9.66 18.31 -1.70
CA THR A 144 11.03 18.73 -1.31
C THR A 144 12.10 17.89 -1.98
N LEU A 145 11.89 16.58 -2.14
CA LEU A 145 12.80 15.69 -2.85
C LEU A 145 12.89 16.02 -4.34
N VAL A 146 11.74 16.22 -5.00
CA VAL A 146 11.68 16.63 -6.41
C VAL A 146 12.31 18.01 -6.60
N GLY A 147 12.03 18.96 -5.72
CA GLY A 147 12.61 20.30 -5.76
C GLY A 147 14.13 20.28 -5.63
N THR A 148 14.65 19.51 -4.68
CA THR A 148 16.12 19.35 -4.49
C THR A 148 16.77 18.69 -5.71
N SER A 149 16.12 17.67 -6.28
CA SER A 149 16.58 17.00 -7.50
C SER A 149 16.65 17.97 -8.70
N ALA A 150 15.64 18.83 -8.86
CA ALA A 150 15.62 19.84 -9.92
C ALA A 150 16.78 20.85 -9.79
N VAL A 151 17.12 21.27 -8.57
CA VAL A 151 18.26 22.17 -8.31
C VAL A 151 19.57 21.50 -8.72
N ILE A 152 19.79 20.24 -8.30
CA ILE A 152 20.99 19.47 -8.68
C ILE A 152 21.08 19.33 -10.20
N PHE A 153 19.96 19.06 -10.88
CA PHE A 153 19.90 18.95 -12.34
C PHE A 153 20.36 20.26 -13.02
N VAL A 154 19.91 21.41 -12.55
CA VAL A 154 20.33 22.72 -13.09
C VAL A 154 21.83 22.95 -12.87
N VAL A 155 22.36 22.61 -11.69
CA VAL A 155 23.79 22.73 -11.39
C VAL A 155 24.63 21.84 -12.33
N VAL A 156 24.23 20.59 -12.53
CA VAL A 156 24.91 19.66 -13.43
C VAL A 156 24.84 20.15 -14.87
N MET A 157 23.68 20.64 -15.32
CA MET A 157 23.52 21.19 -16.67
C MET A 157 24.46 22.39 -16.88
N TYR A 158 24.58 23.28 -15.89
CA TYR A 158 25.50 24.41 -15.95
C TYR A 158 26.97 23.95 -16.06
N LEU A 159 27.38 22.95 -15.27
CA LEU A 159 28.73 22.38 -15.35
C LEU A 159 28.99 21.73 -16.72
N MET A 160 28.04 20.97 -17.27
CA MET A 160 28.17 20.37 -18.59
C MET A 160 28.30 21.44 -19.69
N MET A 161 27.51 22.51 -19.62
CA MET A 161 27.63 23.65 -20.54
C MET A 161 29.00 24.32 -20.44
N GLY A 162 29.52 24.51 -19.22
CA GLY A 162 30.87 25.03 -18.98
C GLY A 162 31.97 24.16 -19.61
N VAL A 163 31.92 22.84 -19.40
CA VAL A 163 32.88 21.89 -19.98
C VAL A 163 32.81 21.89 -21.51
N MET A 164 31.60 21.94 -22.09
CA MET A 164 31.43 22.03 -23.54
C MET A 164 31.97 23.34 -24.10
N ILE A 165 31.78 24.47 -23.41
CA ILE A 165 32.33 25.77 -23.81
C ILE A 165 33.87 25.73 -23.77
N ASP A 166 34.46 25.20 -22.70
CA ASP A 166 35.92 25.11 -22.56
C ASP A 166 36.54 24.24 -23.67
N ARG A 167 35.93 23.08 -23.93
CA ARG A 167 36.35 22.18 -25.02
C ARG A 167 36.15 22.78 -26.41
N SER A 168 35.13 23.61 -26.60
CA SER A 168 34.81 24.27 -27.89
C SER A 168 35.47 25.65 -28.07
N SER A 169 36.14 26.15 -27.02
CA SER A 169 36.82 27.47 -27.00
C SER A 169 37.85 27.62 -28.12
N PHE A 170 38.52 26.52 -28.50
CA PHE A 170 39.46 26.49 -29.61
C PHE A 170 38.77 26.72 -30.97
N GLY A 171 37.61 26.09 -31.20
CA GLY A 171 36.81 26.29 -32.43
C GLY A 171 36.19 27.69 -32.52
N ILE A 172 35.75 28.26 -31.39
CA ILE A 172 35.22 29.63 -31.32
C ILE A 172 36.31 30.67 -31.57
N SER A 173 37.53 30.46 -31.07
CA SER A 173 38.67 31.34 -31.33
C SER A 173 39.06 31.35 -32.81
N LEU A 174 38.99 30.20 -33.50
CA LEU A 174 39.30 30.11 -34.93
C LEU A 174 38.32 30.93 -35.78
N LEU A 175 37.01 30.84 -35.50
CA LEU A 175 35.96 31.64 -36.16
C LEU A 175 36.17 33.15 -35.98
N LYS A 176 36.68 33.56 -34.81
CA LYS A 176 37.00 34.96 -34.51
C LYS A 176 38.23 35.45 -35.30
N THR A 177 39.23 34.60 -35.50
CA THR A 177 40.42 34.90 -36.34
C THR A 177 40.06 35.00 -37.83
N PHE A 178 39.05 34.26 -38.29
CA PHE A 178 38.51 34.38 -39.65
C PHE A 178 37.56 35.57 -39.86
N GLY A 179 37.36 36.45 -38.86
CA GLY A 179 36.67 37.73 -39.02
C GLY A 179 35.15 37.71 -38.85
N TYR A 180 34.55 36.61 -38.37
CA TYR A 180 33.12 36.58 -38.08
C TYR A 180 32.80 37.37 -36.80
N SER A 181 31.86 38.33 -36.90
CA SER A 181 31.47 39.13 -35.74
C SER A 181 30.49 38.36 -34.85
N LYS A 182 30.46 38.70 -33.54
CA LYS A 182 29.49 38.14 -32.58
C LYS A 182 28.02 38.31 -33.02
N LYS A 183 27.73 39.25 -33.93
CA LYS A 183 26.38 39.48 -34.48
C LYS A 183 26.00 38.45 -35.55
N ASP A 184 26.95 38.00 -36.37
CA ASP A 184 26.68 37.08 -37.49
C ASP A 184 26.46 35.65 -37.00
N VAL A 185 27.23 35.23 -35.99
CA VAL A 185 27.04 33.93 -35.31
C VAL A 185 25.70 33.89 -34.57
N LYS A 186 25.29 35.01 -33.95
CA LYS A 186 24.00 35.13 -33.26
C LYS A 186 22.83 35.04 -34.25
N LYS A 187 22.94 35.67 -35.42
CA LYS A 187 21.92 35.59 -36.49
C LYS A 187 21.82 34.18 -37.08
N LEU A 188 22.95 33.51 -37.31
CA LEU A 188 22.95 32.16 -37.89
C LEU A 188 22.37 31.07 -36.97
N TYR A 189 22.56 31.19 -35.65
CA TYR A 189 22.07 30.20 -34.68
C TYR A 189 20.67 30.49 -34.13
N LEU A 190 20.19 31.74 -34.15
CA LEU A 190 18.86 32.11 -33.64
C LEU A 190 17.81 32.30 -34.75
N ASP A 191 18.19 32.68 -35.97
CA ASP A 191 17.30 32.75 -37.15
C ASP A 191 17.44 31.53 -38.07
N GLY A 192 17.85 30.37 -37.54
CA GLY A 192 17.94 29.11 -38.28
C GLY A 192 16.58 28.42 -38.46
N ASN A 193 15.55 29.16 -38.86
CA ASN A 193 14.28 28.59 -39.31
C ASN A 193 13.84 29.25 -40.62
N ALA A 194 14.41 28.75 -41.71
CA ALA A 194 13.84 28.68 -43.05
C ALA A 194 14.27 27.35 -43.67
#